data_AF-A0AAV6SA50-F1
#
_entry.id   AF-A0AAV6SA50-F1
#
_cell.length_a   1.000
_cell.length_b   1.000
_cell.length_c   1.000
_cell.angle_alpha   90.00
_cell.angle_beta   90.00
_cell.angle_gamma   90.00
#
_symmetry.space_group_name_H-M   'P 1'
#
loop_
_entity.id
_entity.type
_entity.pdbx_description
1 polymer ?
#
loop_
_entity_poly.entity_id
_entity_poly.type
_entity_poly.pdbx_seq_one_letter_code
_entity_poly.pdbx_strand_id
1 'polypeptide(L)'
;MVLCEDGECSVCLLPYSRMDRIPRVLHCRHTFCEPCLETMSRATSGLLTVGCPLCRRVTCVGRGLSLQEALWVNSMLWDQIPEDGDAEEEEDGLKQEAEGERTDATQEVSSQAECSSSSSGRTKLKLPAFLRRFSLMKQHSERIVPGSNV
;
A
#
# COMPACT_ATOMS: atom_id res chain seq x y z
N MET A 1 -1.01 12.07 -31.17
CA MET A 1 -2.09 12.08 -30.16
C MET A 1 -1.84 10.87 -29.29
N VAL A 2 -1.73 11.02 -27.97
CA VAL A 2 -1.58 9.87 -27.07
C VAL A 2 -2.96 9.23 -26.96
N LEU A 3 -3.13 8.06 -27.55
CA LEU A 3 -4.32 7.23 -27.35
C LEU A 3 -4.10 6.52 -26.02
N CYS A 4 -4.57 7.10 -24.91
CA CYS A 4 -4.74 6.29 -23.70
C CYS A 4 -5.86 5.30 -24.01
N GLU A 5 -5.60 4.00 -23.88
CA GLU A 5 -6.60 2.96 -24.12
C GLU A 5 -7.74 3.08 -23.10
N ASP A 6 -8.96 2.72 -23.50
CA ASP A 6 -10.21 2.93 -22.74
C ASP A 6 -10.28 2.17 -21.39
N GLY A 7 -9.19 1.52 -20.95
CA GLY A 7 -9.09 0.77 -19.69
C GLY A 7 -7.89 1.14 -18.82
N GLU A 8 -7.15 2.21 -19.15
CA GLU A 8 -5.93 2.58 -18.45
C GLU A 8 -5.99 3.97 -17.81
N CYS A 9 -5.27 4.14 -16.71
CA CYS A 9 -5.13 5.43 -16.07
C CYS A 9 -4.12 6.32 -16.80
N SER A 10 -4.52 7.49 -17.28
CA SER A 10 -3.64 8.42 -18.02
C SER A 10 -2.48 9.03 -17.20
N VAL A 11 -2.40 8.78 -15.89
CA VAL A 11 -1.35 9.31 -15.00
C VAL A 11 -0.22 8.29 -14.81
N CYS A 12 -0.57 7.05 -14.47
CA CYS A 12 0.42 5.99 -14.27
C CYS A 12 0.58 5.07 -15.48
N LEU A 13 -0.31 5.17 -16.47
CA LEU A 13 -0.36 4.33 -17.68
C LEU A 13 -0.45 2.83 -17.35
N LEU A 14 -1.23 2.51 -16.32
CA LEU A 14 -1.49 1.14 -15.90
C LEU A 14 -2.99 0.84 -16.00
N PRO A 15 -3.37 -0.41 -16.30
CA PRO A 15 -4.76 -0.82 -16.38
C PRO A 15 -5.48 -0.66 -15.04
N TYR A 16 -6.77 -0.35 -15.10
CA TYR A 16 -7.62 -0.36 -13.91
C TYR A 16 -7.81 -1.79 -13.39
N SER A 17 -7.93 -1.92 -12.07
CA SER A 17 -8.19 -3.21 -11.40
C SER A 17 -9.24 -3.05 -10.31
N ARG A 18 -9.89 -4.15 -9.93
CA ARG A 18 -10.91 -4.13 -8.87
C ARG A 18 -10.32 -4.03 -7.47
N MET A 19 -9.04 -4.36 -7.30
CA MET A 19 -8.37 -4.37 -6.01
C MET A 19 -7.56 -3.08 -5.77
N ASP A 20 -6.61 -2.78 -6.65
CA ASP A 20 -5.54 -1.82 -6.32
C ASP A 20 -5.66 -0.50 -7.09
N ARG A 21 -6.31 -0.53 -8.25
CA ARG A 21 -6.38 0.61 -9.19
C ARG A 21 -7.82 0.90 -9.55
N ILE A 22 -8.63 1.17 -8.54
CA ILE A 22 -10.05 1.48 -8.71
C ILE A 22 -10.20 2.79 -9.51
N PRO A 23 -11.00 2.82 -10.59
CA PRO A 23 -11.22 4.01 -11.41
C PRO A 23 -12.15 5.00 -10.70
N ARG A 24 -11.61 6.08 -10.12
CA ARG A 24 -12.36 7.11 -9.38
C ARG A 24 -12.65 8.34 -10.23
N VAL A 25 -13.87 8.87 -10.13
CA VAL A 25 -14.39 10.01 -10.91
C VAL A 25 -14.27 11.29 -10.09
N LEU A 26 -13.53 12.27 -10.61
CA LEU A 26 -13.48 13.63 -10.05
C LEU A 26 -14.77 14.41 -10.34
N HIS A 27 -15.00 15.53 -9.65
CA HIS A 27 -16.20 16.38 -9.88
C HIS A 27 -16.28 16.94 -11.32
N CYS A 28 -15.16 16.96 -12.03
CA CYS A 28 -15.09 17.35 -13.45
C CYS A 28 -15.43 16.21 -14.43
N ARG A 29 -15.79 15.02 -13.94
CA ARG A 29 -16.11 13.80 -14.70
C ARG A 29 -14.93 13.11 -15.40
N HIS A 30 -13.70 13.54 -15.16
CA HIS A 30 -12.53 12.76 -15.54
C HIS A 30 -12.23 11.66 -14.51
N THR A 31 -11.69 10.55 -14.99
CA THR A 31 -11.42 9.35 -14.18
C THR A 31 -9.93 9.07 -14.10
N PHE A 32 -9.46 8.68 -12.91
CA PHE A 32 -8.08 8.30 -12.64
C PHE A 32 -8.04 7.18 -11.60
N CYS A 33 -6.90 6.50 -11.51
CA CYS A 33 -6.71 5.45 -10.50
C CYS A 33 -6.70 6.04 -9.09
N GLU A 34 -7.29 5.33 -8.11
CA GLU A 34 -7.31 5.76 -6.72
C GLU A 34 -5.91 6.10 -6.16
N PRO A 35 -4.87 5.25 -6.30
CA PRO A 35 -3.51 5.59 -5.85
C PRO A 35 -2.94 6.86 -6.48
N CYS A 36 -3.30 7.12 -7.74
CA CYS A 36 -2.88 8.30 -8.48
C CYS A 36 -3.50 9.56 -7.86
N LEU A 37 -4.80 9.51 -7.54
CA LEU A 37 -5.50 10.62 -6.90
C LEU A 37 -4.98 10.88 -5.50
N GLU A 38 -4.71 9.85 -4.71
CA GLU A 38 -4.12 9.97 -3.37
C GLU A 38 -2.76 10.66 -3.42
N THR A 39 -1.88 10.23 -4.33
CA THR A 39 -0.55 10.82 -4.51
C THR A 39 -0.60 12.29 -4.91
N MET A 40 -1.57 12.67 -5.74
CA MET A 40 -1.75 14.06 -6.19
C MET A 40 -2.53 14.94 -5.20
N SER A 41 -3.14 14.33 -4.19
CA SER A 41 -3.97 15.05 -3.23
C SER A 41 -3.15 15.91 -2.29
N ARG A 42 -3.76 17.01 -1.85
CA ARG A 42 -3.17 17.95 -0.89
C ARG A 42 -4.14 18.18 0.25
N ALA A 43 -3.65 18.04 1.47
CA ALA A 43 -4.39 18.41 2.66
C ALA A 43 -4.12 19.88 3.00
N THR A 44 -5.17 20.68 3.17
CA THR A 44 -5.05 22.06 3.65
C THR A 44 -6.20 22.36 4.60
N SER A 45 -5.85 22.79 5.82
CA SER A 45 -6.83 23.13 6.87
C SER A 45 -7.88 22.04 7.07
N GLY A 46 -7.51 20.76 7.01
CA GLY A 46 -8.42 19.62 7.19
C GLY A 46 -9.30 19.26 5.99
N LEU A 47 -9.15 19.94 4.85
CA LEU A 47 -9.79 19.58 3.58
C LEU A 47 -8.78 18.86 2.69
N LEU A 48 -9.22 17.81 2.00
CA LEU A 48 -8.44 17.18 0.94
C LEU A 48 -8.83 17.78 -0.41
N THR A 49 -7.83 18.11 -1.22
CA THR A 49 -8.02 18.73 -2.54
C THR A 49 -7.21 17.96 -3.57
N VAL A 50 -7.76 17.75 -4.76
CA VAL A 50 -7.07 17.13 -5.88
C VAL A 50 -7.36 17.89 -7.17
N GLY A 51 -6.31 18.29 -7.88
CA GLY A 51 -6.43 18.94 -9.18
C GLY A 51 -6.53 17.92 -10.30
N CYS A 52 -7.47 18.10 -11.23
CA CYS A 52 -7.56 17.24 -12.40
C CYS A 52 -6.39 17.50 -13.38
N PRO A 53 -5.61 16.47 -13.77
CA PRO A 53 -4.54 16.60 -14.76
C PRO A 53 -5.00 17.08 -16.15
N LEU A 54 -6.25 16.79 -16.54
CA LEU A 54 -6.76 17.07 -17.88
C LEU A 54 -7.34 18.48 -18.02
N CYS A 55 -8.11 18.94 -17.03
CA CYS A 55 -8.84 20.21 -17.11
C CYS A 55 -8.51 21.21 -16.01
N ARG A 56 -7.59 20.88 -15.10
CA ARG A 56 -7.14 21.73 -13.97
C ARG A 56 -8.23 22.11 -12.96
N ARG A 57 -9.46 21.59 -13.09
CA ARG A 57 -10.52 21.79 -12.09
C ARG A 57 -10.15 21.06 -10.79
N VAL A 58 -10.33 21.74 -9.66
CA VAL A 58 -10.07 21.18 -8.33
C VAL A 58 -11.31 20.49 -7.79
N THR A 59 -11.12 19.29 -7.25
CA THR A 59 -12.11 18.55 -6.48
C THR A 59 -11.76 18.69 -5.00
N CYS A 60 -12.71 19.14 -4.20
CA CYS A 60 -12.56 19.30 -2.75
C CYS A 60 -13.37 18.22 -2.04
N VAL A 61 -12.74 17.53 -1.11
CA VAL A 61 -13.35 16.53 -0.24
C VAL A 61 -13.54 17.11 1.17
N GLY A 62 -14.69 16.80 1.77
CA GLY A 62 -15.07 17.27 3.10
C GLY A 62 -14.07 16.85 4.18
N ARG A 63 -14.13 17.53 5.34
CA ARG A 63 -13.25 17.21 6.48
C ARG A 63 -13.49 15.78 6.95
N GLY A 64 -12.40 15.04 7.15
CA GLY A 64 -12.45 13.70 7.72
C GLY A 64 -12.88 12.59 6.76
N LEU A 65 -13.11 12.91 5.48
CA LEU A 65 -13.34 11.90 4.44
C LEU A 65 -12.07 11.66 3.64
N SER A 66 -11.81 10.41 3.31
CA SER A 66 -10.82 9.99 2.31
C SER A 66 -11.34 10.23 0.88
N LEU A 67 -10.43 10.15 -0.10
CA LEU A 67 -10.83 10.19 -1.51
C LEU A 67 -11.68 8.97 -1.89
N GLN A 68 -11.40 7.81 -1.30
CA GLN A 68 -12.14 6.57 -1.50
C GLN A 68 -13.62 6.70 -1.11
N GLU A 69 -13.89 7.37 0.01
CA GLU A 69 -15.25 7.59 0.51
C GLU A 69 -16.00 8.68 -0.25
N ALA A 70 -15.28 9.70 -0.72
CA ALA A 70 -15.89 10.88 -1.32
C ALA A 70 -16.10 10.76 -2.84
N LEU A 71 -15.26 10.01 -3.54
CA LEU A 71 -15.25 9.95 -5.00
C LEU A 71 -15.92 8.67 -5.51
N TRP A 72 -16.75 8.84 -6.53
CA TRP A 72 -17.48 7.73 -7.14
C TRP A 72 -16.56 6.86 -7.97
N VAL A 73 -16.86 5.57 -8.03
CA VAL A 73 -16.24 4.66 -9.00
C VAL A 73 -16.90 4.87 -10.37
N ASN A 74 -16.13 4.87 -11.44
CA ASN A 74 -16.66 4.89 -12.80
C ASN A 74 -17.25 3.51 -13.11
N SER A 75 -18.58 3.39 -13.09
CA SER A 75 -19.28 2.11 -13.32
C SER A 75 -18.99 1.55 -14.71
N MET A 76 -18.96 2.40 -15.75
CA MET A 76 -18.71 1.95 -17.13
C MET A 76 -17.34 1.29 -17.27
N LEU A 77 -16.32 1.84 -16.62
CA LEU A 77 -14.98 1.22 -16.60
C LEU A 77 -14.97 0.00 -15.69
N TRP A 78 -15.60 0.08 -14.52
CA TRP A 78 -15.67 -1.02 -13.56
C TRP A 78 -16.26 -2.29 -14.15
N ASP A 79 -17.31 -2.17 -14.96
CA ASP A 79 -17.98 -3.30 -15.61
C ASP A 79 -17.11 -3.97 -16.69
N GLN A 80 -16.11 -3.26 -17.20
CA GLN A 80 -15.18 -3.76 -18.22
C GLN A 80 -13.90 -4.37 -17.65
N ILE A 81 -13.61 -4.16 -16.35
CA ILE A 81 -12.45 -4.79 -15.71
C ILE A 81 -12.71 -6.32 -15.68
N PRO A 82 -11.75 -7.18 -16.06
CA PRO A 82 -11.88 -8.62 -15.88
C PRO A 82 -12.07 -8.94 -14.40
N GLU A 83 -13.02 -9.81 -14.05
CA GLU A 83 -13.00 -10.40 -12.71
C GLU A 83 -11.74 -11.24 -12.66
N ASP A 84 -10.81 -10.88 -11.77
CA ASP A 84 -9.53 -11.57 -11.63
C ASP A 84 -9.83 -13.05 -11.37
N GLY A 85 -9.83 -13.86 -12.43
CA GLY A 85 -9.96 -15.30 -12.34
C GLY A 85 -8.68 -15.78 -11.69
N ASP A 86 -8.76 -16.09 -10.40
CA ASP A 86 -7.79 -16.81 -9.58
C ASP A 86 -6.36 -16.68 -10.11
N ALA A 87 -5.69 -15.57 -9.81
CA ALA A 87 -4.24 -15.53 -9.91
C ALA A 87 -3.72 -16.53 -8.87
N GLU A 88 -3.58 -17.79 -9.29
CA GLU A 88 -3.09 -18.88 -8.45
C GLU A 88 -1.75 -18.45 -7.84
N GLU A 89 -1.69 -18.46 -6.50
CA GLU A 89 -0.46 -18.28 -5.76
C GLU A 89 0.46 -19.46 -6.15
N GLU A 90 1.38 -19.25 -7.09
CA GLU A 90 2.46 -20.18 -7.37
C GLU A 90 3.37 -20.24 -6.12
N GLU A 91 3.01 -21.10 -5.16
CA GLU A 91 3.88 -21.57 -4.09
C GLU A 91 4.99 -22.42 -4.74
N ASP A 92 6.07 -21.78 -5.20
CA ASP A 92 7.28 -22.50 -5.58
C ASP A 92 7.97 -23.03 -4.31
N GLY A 93 7.55 -24.23 -3.90
CA GLY A 93 8.12 -25.00 -2.83
C GLY A 93 9.50 -25.53 -3.20
N LEU A 94 10.54 -25.01 -2.53
CA LEU A 94 11.86 -25.65 -2.53
C LEU A 94 11.98 -26.62 -1.33
N LYS A 95 11.67 -27.89 -1.58
CA LYS A 95 12.09 -29.02 -0.75
C LYS A 95 13.59 -29.28 -0.98
N GLN A 96 14.38 -29.39 0.08
CA GLN A 96 15.63 -30.14 0.03
C GLN A 96 15.70 -31.08 1.23
N GLU A 97 15.68 -32.36 0.91
CA GLU A 97 16.05 -33.48 1.75
C GLU A 97 17.49 -33.37 2.28
N ALA A 98 17.67 -33.74 3.55
CA ALA A 98 18.96 -34.17 4.07
C ALA A 98 18.74 -35.43 4.90
N GLU A 99 19.14 -36.55 4.29
CA GLU A 99 19.22 -37.87 4.90
C GLU A 99 20.38 -37.89 5.91
N GLY A 100 20.16 -38.49 7.07
CA GLY A 100 21.16 -38.63 8.13
C GLY A 100 20.76 -39.72 9.12
N GLU A 101 21.27 -40.92 8.86
CA GLU A 101 21.01 -42.17 9.57
C GLU A 101 21.63 -42.21 10.99
N ARG A 102 20.95 -42.96 11.88
CA ARG A 102 21.50 -43.97 12.82
C ARG A 102 21.53 -43.68 14.35
N THR A 103 20.62 -44.42 15.04
CA THR A 103 20.76 -45.20 16.31
C THR A 103 21.19 -44.49 17.60
N ASP A 104 20.78 -44.81 18.83
CA ASP A 104 19.91 -45.82 19.46
C ASP A 104 19.89 -45.47 20.98
N ALA A 105 18.93 -46.05 21.72
CA ALA A 105 18.92 -46.29 23.17
C ALA A 105 18.36 -45.22 24.14
N THR A 106 17.16 -45.57 24.65
CA THR A 106 16.91 -45.89 26.08
C THR A 106 16.32 -44.84 27.03
N GLN A 107 15.19 -45.27 27.63
CA GLN A 107 14.60 -44.92 28.94
C GLN A 107 13.98 -43.53 29.14
N GLU A 108 12.93 -43.32 29.94
CA GLU A 108 11.87 -44.14 30.57
C GLU A 108 10.88 -43.15 31.24
N VAL A 109 9.60 -43.54 31.30
CA VAL A 109 8.63 -43.39 32.42
C VAL A 109 8.51 -42.09 33.26
N SER A 110 7.25 -41.63 33.38
CA SER A 110 6.62 -40.83 34.48
C SER A 110 7.16 -39.42 34.74
N SER A 111 6.42 -38.43 35.20
CA SER A 111 5.07 -38.29 35.77
C SER A 111 4.81 -36.79 35.95
N GLN A 112 3.53 -36.40 35.92
CA GLN A 112 2.88 -35.34 36.70
C GLN A 112 3.70 -34.12 37.19
N ALA A 113 3.21 -32.91 36.89
CA ALA A 113 2.57 -32.00 37.88
C ALA A 113 2.68 -30.53 37.46
N GLU A 114 1.51 -29.89 37.50
CA GLU A 114 1.19 -28.59 38.10
C GLU A 114 2.04 -27.32 37.82
N CYS A 115 1.26 -26.28 37.55
CA CYS A 115 1.56 -24.87 37.46
C CYS A 115 2.34 -24.27 38.63
N SER A 116 3.22 -23.29 38.34
CA SER A 116 3.33 -22.01 39.06
C SER A 116 4.37 -21.06 38.42
N SER A 117 3.87 -19.88 38.02
CA SER A 117 4.39 -18.54 38.36
C SER A 117 5.86 -18.13 38.13
N SER A 118 6.01 -17.13 37.24
CA SER A 118 6.82 -15.90 37.38
C SER A 118 8.35 -15.94 37.25
N SER A 119 8.89 -15.40 36.13
CA SER A 119 9.63 -14.12 36.10
C SER A 119 10.43 -13.90 34.81
N SER A 120 10.35 -12.67 34.29
CA SER A 120 11.38 -11.92 33.55
C SER A 120 12.14 -12.59 32.39
N GLY A 121 11.76 -12.23 31.16
CA GLY A 121 12.62 -12.37 29.98
C GLY A 121 12.16 -11.48 28.83
N ARG A 122 12.89 -10.41 28.54
CA ARG A 122 12.64 -9.53 27.38
C ARG A 122 12.87 -10.34 26.10
N THR A 123 11.82 -10.63 25.34
CA THR A 123 11.97 -11.28 24.04
C THR A 123 12.50 -10.27 23.03
N LYS A 124 13.67 -10.57 22.46
CA LYS A 124 14.20 -9.85 21.30
C LYS A 124 13.33 -10.21 20.09
N LEU A 125 12.45 -9.30 19.69
CA LEU A 125 11.77 -9.37 18.40
C LEU A 125 12.84 -9.21 17.31
N LYS A 126 13.11 -10.29 16.58
CA LYS A 126 13.94 -10.27 15.37
C LYS A 126 13.10 -9.63 14.26
N LEU A 127 13.51 -8.45 13.81
CA LEU A 127 12.90 -7.83 12.62
C LEU A 127 13.28 -8.64 11.37
N PRO A 128 12.33 -8.95 10.49
CA PRO A 128 12.62 -9.54 9.18
C PRO A 128 13.52 -8.62 8.34
N ALA A 129 14.34 -9.22 7.46
CA ALA A 129 15.44 -8.56 6.76
C ALA A 129 15.05 -7.41 5.81
N PHE A 130 13.75 -7.20 5.55
CA PHE A 130 13.25 -6.12 4.70
C PHE A 130 13.19 -4.74 5.40
N LEU A 131 13.27 -4.68 6.73
CA LEU A 131 13.21 -3.42 7.48
C LEU A 131 14.54 -2.64 7.54
N ARG A 132 15.54 -3.04 6.74
CA ARG A 132 16.87 -2.39 6.69
C ARG A 132 17.02 -1.31 5.62
N ARG A 133 15.93 -0.70 5.15
CA ARG A 133 15.98 0.43 4.20
C ARG A 133 15.00 1.55 4.53
N PHE A 134 14.96 1.98 5.79
CA PHE A 134 14.57 3.34 6.12
C PHE A 134 15.84 4.19 6.27
N SER A 135 16.38 4.67 5.15
CA SER A 135 17.36 5.74 5.18
C SER A 135 16.61 7.05 5.43
N LEU A 136 16.68 7.51 6.68
CA LEU A 136 16.24 8.81 7.14
C LEU A 136 17.02 9.89 6.35
N MET A 137 16.42 10.47 5.29
CA MET A 137 16.95 11.69 4.68
C MET A 137 16.72 12.85 5.63
N LYS A 138 17.78 13.08 6.39
CA LYS A 138 18.08 14.17 7.30
C LYS A 138 17.61 15.52 6.75
N GLN A 139 16.96 16.29 7.63
CA GLN A 139 16.46 17.62 7.36
C GLN A 139 17.52 18.54 6.74
N HIS A 140 17.19 19.17 5.61
CA HIS A 140 17.87 20.37 5.17
C HIS A 140 17.21 21.55 5.88
N SER A 141 17.97 22.19 6.77
CA SER A 141 17.62 23.46 7.37
C SER A 141 17.83 24.57 6.34
N GLU A 142 16.76 25.06 5.71
CA GLU A 142 16.87 26.29 4.92
C GLU A 142 16.72 27.49 5.85
N ARG A 143 17.85 28.15 6.04
CA ARG A 143 18.03 29.38 6.80
C ARG A 143 17.40 30.52 6.00
N ILE A 144 16.40 31.16 6.60
CA ILE A 144 15.77 32.39 6.09
C ILE A 144 16.86 33.48 5.97
N VAL A 145 17.02 34.07 4.79
CA VAL A 145 17.80 35.31 4.58
C VAL A 145 16.82 36.44 4.25
N PRO A 146 16.81 37.56 5.00
CA PRO A 146 15.92 38.66 4.72
C PRO A 146 16.44 39.54 3.57
N GLY A 147 15.55 39.77 2.59
CA GLY A 147 15.30 41.02 1.85
C GLY A 147 16.44 41.81 1.22
N SER A 148 16.25 42.20 -0.04
CA SER A 148 16.66 43.51 -0.56
C SER A 148 15.74 43.91 -1.72
N ASN A 149 14.94 44.94 -1.50
CA ASN A 149 14.24 45.68 -2.54
C ASN A 149 15.26 46.51 -3.35
N VAL A 150 15.11 46.52 -4.67
CA VAL A 150 15.56 47.60 -5.56
C VAL A 150 14.39 47.96 -6.46
#